data_AF-A0A7K4GXC2-F1
#
_entry.id   AF-A0A7K4GXC2-F1
#
_cell.length_a   1.000
_cell.length_b   1.000
_cell.length_c   1.000
_cell.angle_alpha   90.00
_cell.angle_beta   90.00
_cell.angle_gamma   90.00
#
_symmetry.space_group_name_H-M   'P 1'
#
loop_
_entity.id
_entity.type
_entity.pdbx_description
1 polymer ?
#
loop_
_entity_poly.entity_id
_entity_poly.type
_entity_poly.pdbx_seq_one_letter_code
_entity_poly.pdbx_strand_id
1 'polypeptide(L)' 'MSKEEHKVEYSTVSIPKPLVEKVKERMKGTGFSSVSSYVTYVLRQVLSSIEEEDRSKQAFTKEEEEKVKQRLRDLGYID' A
#
# COMPACT_ATOMS: atom_id res chain seq x y z
N MET A 1 -19.69 19.93 21.91
CA MET A 1 -19.21 18.82 21.06
C MET A 1 -17.75 19.07 20.78
N SER A 2 -16.88 18.50 21.62
CA SER A 2 -15.44 18.68 21.53
C SER A 2 -14.93 17.96 20.29
N LYS A 3 -14.24 18.71 19.44
CA LYS A 3 -13.63 18.27 18.20
C LYS A 3 -12.51 17.28 18.57
N GLU A 4 -12.75 15.97 18.44
CA GLU A 4 -11.66 14.99 18.42
C GLU A 4 -10.82 15.26 17.17
N GLU A 5 -9.78 16.08 17.33
CA GLU A 5 -8.70 16.15 16.35
C GLU A 5 -8.06 14.76 16.30
N HIS A 6 -8.11 14.11 15.14
CA HIS A 6 -7.35 12.90 14.87
C HIS A 6 -5.86 13.18 15.13
N LYS A 7 -5.39 12.83 16.34
CA LYS A 7 -4.00 12.97 16.72
C LYS A 7 -3.20 11.90 15.96
N VAL A 8 -2.49 12.31 14.92
CA VAL A 8 -1.57 11.42 14.22
C VAL A 8 -0.43 11.07 15.17
N GLU A 9 -0.31 9.79 15.51
CA GLU A 9 0.79 9.28 16.32
C GLU A 9 1.99 8.97 15.41
N TYR A 10 3.18 9.40 15.84
CA TYR A 10 4.42 9.24 15.10
C TYR A 10 5.35 8.27 15.82
N SER A 11 6.05 7.44 15.06
CA SER A 11 7.11 6.56 15.56
C SER A 11 8.45 6.92 14.90
N THR A 12 9.54 6.82 15.67
CA THR A 12 10.90 7.09 15.19
C THR A 12 11.56 5.80 14.73
N VAL A 13 12.16 5.82 13.54
CA VAL A 13 12.87 4.67 12.97
C VAL A 13 14.31 5.09 12.66
N SER A 14 15.27 4.28 13.10
CA SER A 14 16.68 4.52 12.81
C SER A 14 17.02 4.07 11.39
N ILE A 15 17.41 5.02 10.54
CA ILE A 15 17.82 4.76 9.16
C ILE A 15 19.32 5.06 9.03
N PRO A 16 20.11 4.16 8.41
CA PRO A 16 21.52 4.41 8.15
C PRO A 16 21.76 5.74 7.42
N LYS A 17 22.75 6.53 7.88
CA LYS A 17 23.10 7.83 7.27
C LYS A 17 23.24 7.78 5.73
N PRO A 18 23.89 6.77 5.12
CA PRO A 18 24.01 6.71 3.66
C PRO A 18 22.67 6.63 2.92
N LEU A 19 21.66 5.97 3.52
CA LEU A 19 20.33 5.90 2.93
C LEU A 19 19.61 7.23 3.05
N VAL A 20 19.74 7.92 4.19
CA VAL A 20 19.16 9.26 4.39
C VAL A 20 19.70 10.25 3.36
N GLU A 21 21.01 10.22 3.06
CA GLU A 21 21.60 11.10 2.05
C GLU A 21 21.03 10.82 0.64
N LYS A 22 20.91 9.55 0.25
CA LYS A 22 20.26 9.18 -1.03
C LYS A 22 18.80 9.64 -1.09
N VAL A 23 18.08 9.53 0.03
CA VAL A 23 16.70 10.00 0.14
C VAL A 23 16.63 11.52 -0.03
N LYS A 24 17.51 12.27 0.63
CA LYS A 24 17.61 13.73 0.48
C LYS A 24 17.90 14.13 -0.96
N GLU A 25 18.82 13.44 -1.63
CA GLU A 25 19.12 13.70 -3.04
C GLU A 25 17.90 13.47 -3.93
N ARG A 26 17.20 12.35 -3.76
CA ARG A 26 15.97 12.08 -4.52
C ARG A 26 14.82 13.02 -4.18
N MET A 27 14.79 13.55 -2.96
CA MET A 27 13.79 14.54 -2.54
C MET A 27 14.01 15.91 -3.21
N LYS A 28 15.22 16.21 -3.70
CA LYS A 28 15.46 17.49 -4.41
C LYS A 28 14.60 17.54 -5.68
N GLY A 29 13.69 18.50 -5.74
CA GLY A 29 12.80 18.71 -6.88
C GLY A 29 11.43 18.04 -6.78
N THR A 30 11.12 17.29 -5.72
CA THR A 30 9.82 16.63 -5.54
C THR A 30 8.79 17.48 -4.78
N GLY A 31 9.17 18.69 -4.35
CA GLY A 31 8.28 19.64 -3.66
C GLY A 31 8.02 19.35 -2.17
N PHE A 32 8.61 18.27 -1.62
CA PHE A 32 8.47 17.94 -0.21
C PHE A 32 9.30 18.87 0.67
N SER A 33 8.69 19.35 1.77
CA SER A 33 9.33 20.24 2.74
C SER A 33 10.15 19.51 3.80
N SER A 34 9.99 18.19 3.94
CA SER A 34 10.74 17.39 4.92
C SER A 34 11.04 15.98 4.43
N VAL A 35 12.17 15.43 4.89
CA VAL A 35 12.57 14.04 4.64
C VAL A 35 11.52 13.08 5.20
N SER A 36 10.98 13.37 6.39
CA SER A 36 9.94 12.56 7.01
C SER A 36 8.70 12.45 6.12
N SER A 37 8.22 13.58 5.57
CA SER A 37 7.06 13.59 4.67
C SER A 37 7.30 12.78 3.40
N TYR A 38 8.49 12.90 2.81
CA TYR A 38 8.86 12.12 1.63
C TYR A 38 8.93 10.62 1.92
N VAL A 39 9.57 10.23 3.03
CA VAL A 39 9.66 8.83 3.46
C VAL A 39 8.27 8.26 3.75
N THR A 40 7.40 9.01 4.44
CA THR A 40 6.01 8.59 4.69
C THR A 40 5.24 8.37 3.39
N TYR A 41 5.39 9.26 2.39
CA TYR A 41 4.77 9.10 1.08
C TYR A 41 5.24 7.81 0.39
N VAL A 42 6.55 7.58 0.33
CA VAL A 42 7.13 6.39 -0.31
C VAL A 42 6.69 5.11 0.41
N LEU A 43 6.72 5.09 1.74
CA LEU A 43 6.27 3.94 2.53
C LEU A 43 4.80 3.61 2.27
N ARG A 44 3.95 4.63 2.22
CA ARG A 44 2.52 4.45 1.89
C ARG A 44 2.35 3.83 0.51
N GLN A 45 3.05 4.36 -0.49
CA GLN A 45 2.97 3.86 -1.86
C GLN A 45 3.43 2.39 -1.95
N VAL A 46 4.56 2.05 -1.34
CA VAL A 46 5.08 0.67 -1.33
C VAL A 46 4.12 -0.28 -0.63
N LEU A 47 3.60 0.10 0.54
CA LEU A 47 2.64 -0.73 1.27
C LEU A 47 1.34 -0.95 0.49
N SER A 48 0.79 0.10 -0.13
CA SER A 48 -0.39 -0.02 -0.98
C SER A 48 -0.16 -0.98 -2.15
N SER A 49 1.00 -0.91 -2.81
CA SER A 49 1.32 -1.84 -3.90
C SER A 49 1.44 -3.29 -3.43
N ILE A 50 2.06 -3.54 -2.27
CA ILE A 50 2.14 -4.89 -1.69
C ILE A 50 0.75 -5.41 -1.33
N GLU A 51 -0.08 -4.59 -0.69
CA GLU A 51 -1.46 -4.98 -0.34
C GLU A 51 -2.33 -5.25 -1.57
N GLU A 52 -2.17 -4.48 -2.64
CA GLU A 52 -2.86 -4.73 -3.91
C GLU A 52 -2.38 -6.04 -4.55
N GLU A 53 -1.08 -6.31 -4.57
CA GLU A 53 -0.55 -7.59 -5.03
C GLU A 53 -1.06 -8.78 -4.21
N ASP A 54 -1.11 -8.65 -2.89
CA ASP A 54 -1.61 -9.71 -2.02
C ASP A 54 -3.11 -9.92 -2.17
N ARG A 55 -3.89 -8.84 -2.30
CA ARG A 55 -5.33 -8.92 -2.64
C ARG A 55 -5.55 -9.55 -4.00
N SER A 56 -4.72 -9.20 -4.99
CA SER A 56 -4.79 -9.80 -6.33
C SER A 56 -4.48 -11.29 -6.28
N LYS A 57 -3.46 -11.71 -5.53
CA LYS A 57 -3.15 -13.13 -5.31
C LYS A 57 -4.27 -13.88 -4.59
N GLN A 58 -4.96 -13.24 -3.63
CA GLN A 58 -6.12 -13.82 -2.95
C GLN A 58 -7.32 -13.97 -3.90
N ALA A 59 -7.64 -12.94 -4.69
CA ALA A 59 -8.77 -12.90 -5.63
C ALA A 59 -8.63 -13.91 -6.80
N PHE A 60 -7.40 -14.33 -7.11
CA PHE A 60 -7.10 -15.33 -8.14
C PHE A 60 -6.76 -16.71 -7.53
N THR A 61 -7.16 -16.98 -6.28
CA THR A 61 -7.01 -18.33 -5.75
C THR A 61 -7.85 -19.31 -6.58
N LYS A 62 -7.27 -20.46 -6.93
CA LYS A 62 -7.95 -21.52 -7.70
C LYS A 62 -9.31 -21.91 -7.10
N GLU A 63 -9.46 -21.76 -5.79
CA GLU A 63 -10.70 -22.06 -5.07
C GLU A 63 -11.82 -21.05 -5.38
N GLU A 64 -11.50 -19.75 -5.51
CA GLU A 64 -12.48 -18.74 -5.93
C GLU A 64 -12.83 -18.89 -7.40
N GLU A 65 -11.86 -19.23 -8.25
CA GLU A 65 -12.09 -19.53 -9.67
C GLU A 65 -13.06 -20.72 -9.84
N GLU A 66 -12.87 -21.81 -9.08
CA GLU A 66 -13.80 -22.96 -9.10
C GLU A 66 -15.19 -22.60 -8.58
N LYS A 67 -15.30 -21.77 -7.52
CA LYS A 67 -16.61 -21.29 -7.03
C LYS A 67 -17.33 -20.43 -8.07
N VAL A 68 -16.60 -19.58 -8.79
CA VAL A 68 -17.18 -18.75 -9.87
C VAL A 68 -17.59 -19.64 -11.05
N LYS A 69 -16.76 -20.60 -11.46
CA LYS A 69 -17.11 -21.57 -12.50
C LYS A 69 -18.34 -22.40 -12.13
N GLN A 70 -18.44 -22.86 -10.88
CA GLN A 70 -19.61 -23.60 -10.40
C GLN A 70 -20.88 -22.75 -10.51
N ARG A 71 -20.85 -21.48 -10.05
CA ARG A 71 -21.99 -20.57 -10.16
C ARG A 71 -22.36 -20.27 -11.61
N LEU A 72 -21.38 -20.14 -12.50
CA LEU A 72 -21.63 -19.91 -13.92
C LEU A 72 -22.23 -21.15 -14.61
N ARG A 73 -21.80 -22.36 -14.21
CA ARG A 73 -22.44 -23.63 -14.62
C ARG A 73 -23.88 -23.72 -14.13
N ASP A 74 -24.12 -23.40 -12.85
CA ASP A 74 -25.47 -23.39 -12.26
C ASP A 74 -26.40 -22.38 -12.93
N LEU A 75 -25.85 -21.28 -13.44
CA LEU A 75 -26.57 -20.24 -14.20
C LEU A 75 -26.64 -20.53 -15.71
N GLY A 76 -26.02 -21.61 -16.20
CA GLY A 76 -26.07 -22.04 -17.60
C GLY A 76 -25.24 -21.19 -18.58
N TYR A 77 -24.25 -20.44 -18.10
CA TYR A 77 -23.37 -19.62 -18.94
C TYR A 77 -22.20 -20.40 -19.55
N ILE A 78 -21.86 -21.56 -18.97
CA ILE A 78 -20.79 -22.46 -19.41
C ILE A 78 -21.19 -23.90 -19.07
N ASP A 79 -20.88 -24.85 -19.96
CA ASP A 79 -21.05 -26.30 -19.77
C ASP A 79 -19.84 -26.90 -19.01
#